data_AF-A0A430FUE5-F1
#
_entry.id   AF-A0A430FUE5-F1
#
_cell.length_a   1.000
_cell.length_b   1.000
_cell.length_c   1.000
_cell.angle_alpha   90.00
_cell.angle_beta   90.00
_cell.angle_gamma   90.00
#
_symmetry.space_group_name_H-M   'P 1'
#
loop_
_entity.id
_entity.type
_entity.pdbx_description
1 polymer ?
#
loop_
_entity_poly.entity_id
_entity_poly.type
_entity_poly.pdbx_seq_one_letter_code
_entity_poly.pdbx_strand_id
1 'polypeptide(L)'
;MGFHVGSTNENGVLLIGYDSPTGKAPTMMLAGIGPWNENKAQNVDAVVWEAAANHAQIRIRNLITGQWVPKNPVRVSWVAVWQ
;
A
#
# COMPACT_ATOMS: atom_id res chain seq x y z
N MET A 1 -10.19 -7.84 -0.94
CA MET A 1 -10.15 -6.39 -0.62
C MET A 1 -9.87 -6.27 0.85
N GLY A 2 -9.10 -5.25 1.25
CA GLY A 2 -8.89 -4.94 2.66
C GLY A 2 -8.50 -3.48 2.86
N PHE A 3 -8.39 -3.08 4.13
CA PHE A 3 -7.80 -1.82 4.53
C PHE A 3 -6.72 -2.06 5.57
N HIS A 4 -5.71 -1.21 5.57
CA HIS A 4 -4.66 -1.20 6.57
C HIS A 4 -4.45 0.24 7.06
N VAL A 5 -4.42 0.40 8.39
CA VAL A 5 -4.04 1.66 9.04
C VAL A 5 -2.73 1.39 9.75
N GLY A 6 -1.68 2.09 9.35
CA GLY A 6 -0.34 1.85 9.86
C GLY A 6 0.58 3.03 9.59
N SER A 7 1.88 2.76 9.58
CA SER A 7 2.89 3.73 9.18
C SER A 7 3.88 3.05 8.26
N THR A 8 4.31 3.76 7.22
CA THR A 8 5.47 3.32 6.44
C THR A 8 6.71 3.25 7.34
N ASN A 9 7.67 2.39 7.01
CA ASN A 9 8.99 2.41 7.62
C ASN A 9 9.84 3.58 7.10
N GLU A 10 11.10 3.66 7.52
CA GLU A 10 12.03 4.73 7.11
C GLU A 10 12.25 4.81 5.59
N ASN A 11 12.09 3.69 4.88
CA ASN A 11 12.20 3.60 3.42
C ASN A 11 10.88 3.86 2.69
N GLY A 12 9.83 4.25 3.41
CA GLY A 12 8.52 4.51 2.84
C GLY A 12 7.73 3.26 2.49
N VAL A 13 8.10 2.10 3.04
CA VAL A 13 7.43 0.81 2.80
C VAL A 13 6.40 0.52 3.88
N LEU A 14 5.19 0.19 3.47
CA LEU A 14 4.13 -0.38 4.27
C LEU A 14 4.00 -1.86 3.94
N LEU A 15 4.10 -2.73 4.96
CA LEU A 15 3.82 -4.15 4.82
C LEU A 15 2.36 -4.41 5.18
N ILE A 16 1.62 -5.05 4.27
CA ILE A 16 0.25 -5.51 4.54
C ILE A 16 0.19 -7.03 4.46
N GLY A 17 -0.48 -7.66 5.41
CA GLY A 17 -0.77 -9.10 5.41
C GLY A 17 -2.16 -9.38 4.85
N TYR A 18 -2.31 -10.53 4.19
CA TYR A 18 -3.60 -11.06 3.73
C TYR A 18 -3.53 -12.56 3.54
N ASP A 19 -4.70 -13.22 3.57
CA ASP A 19 -4.80 -14.64 3.28
C ASP A 19 -5.06 -14.87 1.78
N SER A 20 -4.15 -15.59 1.11
CA SER A 20 -4.38 -16.00 -0.28
C SER A 20 -5.31 -17.20 -0.35
N PRO A 21 -6.40 -17.12 -1.14
CA PRO A 21 -7.32 -18.25 -1.32
C PRO A 21 -6.68 -19.42 -2.07
N THR A 22 -5.58 -19.19 -2.81
CA THR A 22 -4.91 -20.22 -3.64
C THR A 22 -3.52 -20.60 -3.11
N GLY A 23 -3.06 -19.98 -2.02
CA GLY A 23 -1.69 -20.11 -1.53
C GLY A 23 -0.62 -19.51 -2.45
N LYS A 24 -1.02 -18.82 -3.54
CA LYS A 24 -0.13 -18.15 -4.49
C LYS A 24 -0.22 -16.63 -4.36
N ALA A 25 0.79 -15.94 -4.85
CA ALA A 25 0.75 -14.49 -5.02
C ALA A 25 -0.43 -14.08 -5.93
N PRO A 26 -1.06 -12.92 -5.69
CA PRO A 26 -2.10 -12.43 -6.57
C PRO A 26 -1.52 -12.12 -7.96
N THR A 27 -2.29 -12.39 -9.00
CA THR A 27 -1.95 -12.02 -10.39
C THR A 27 -1.98 -10.50 -10.60
N MET A 28 -2.78 -9.81 -9.80
CA MET A 28 -2.89 -8.35 -9.82
C MET A 28 -3.23 -7.86 -8.42
N MET A 29 -2.60 -6.74 -8.04
CA MET A 29 -2.89 -6.04 -6.82
C MET A 29 -2.89 -4.54 -7.06
N LEU A 30 -3.90 -3.86 -6.55
CA LEU A 30 -4.02 -2.41 -6.59
C LEU A 30 -4.12 -1.90 -5.16
N ALA A 31 -3.44 -0.79 -4.89
CA ALA A 31 -3.48 -0.10 -3.62
C ALA A 31 -3.88 1.36 -3.87
N GLY A 32 -4.60 1.94 -2.91
CA GLY A 32 -4.98 3.35 -2.95
C GLY A 32 -4.83 3.97 -1.57
N ILE A 33 -4.49 5.25 -1.54
CA ILE A 33 -4.51 6.02 -0.30
C ILE A 33 -5.97 6.21 0.11
N GLY A 34 -6.31 5.70 1.30
CA GLY A 34 -7.61 5.90 1.90
C GLY A 34 -7.72 7.31 2.49
N PRO A 35 -8.94 7.85 2.66
CA PRO A 35 -9.13 9.13 3.33
C PRO A 35 -8.52 9.06 4.74
N TRP A 36 -7.57 9.96 4.97
CA TRP A 36 -6.88 10.20 6.23
C TRP A 36 -6.84 11.71 6.44
N ASN A 37 -6.96 12.16 7.69
CA ASN A 37 -7.06 13.56 8.14
C ASN A 37 -6.64 14.56 7.05
N GLU A 38 -7.63 15.34 6.59
CA GLU A 38 -7.82 16.04 5.31
C GLU A 38 -6.61 16.80 4.71
N ASN A 39 -5.54 17.00 5.48
CA ASN A 39 -4.36 17.77 5.11
C ASN A 39 -3.11 16.93 4.77
N LYS A 40 -3.05 15.63 5.07
CA LYS A 40 -1.82 14.83 4.89
C LYS A 40 -1.84 13.82 3.73
N ALA A 41 -3.03 13.51 3.19
CA ALA A 41 -3.19 12.55 2.10
C ALA A 41 -3.21 13.21 0.70
N GLN A 42 -2.97 14.52 0.63
CA GLN A 42 -2.94 15.22 -0.65
C GLN A 42 -1.61 14.97 -1.36
N ASN A 43 -1.66 14.78 -2.68
CA ASN A 43 -0.49 14.62 -3.55
C ASN A 43 0.39 13.41 -3.22
N VAL A 44 -0.21 12.31 -2.76
CA VAL A 44 0.49 11.03 -2.60
C VAL A 44 -0.26 9.91 -3.28
N ASP A 45 0.48 8.89 -3.70
CA ASP A 45 -0.05 7.67 -4.29
C ASP A 45 0.56 6.43 -3.63
N ALA A 46 -0.19 5.32 -3.62
CA ALA A 46 0.21 4.04 -3.08
C ALA A 46 0.58 3.09 -4.22
N VAL A 47 1.86 2.73 -4.30
CA VAL A 47 2.40 1.85 -5.34
C VAL A 47 2.67 0.49 -4.74
N VAL A 48 2.07 -0.56 -5.31
CA VAL A 48 2.42 -1.94 -4.96
C VAL A 48 3.80 -2.23 -5.54
N TRP A 49 4.78 -2.48 -4.66
CA TRP A 49 6.15 -2.79 -5.04
C TRP A 49 6.32 -4.30 -5.25
N GLU A 50 5.75 -5.09 -4.34
CA GLU A 50 5.80 -6.55 -4.37
C GLU A 50 4.51 -7.12 -3.78
N ALA A 51 4.01 -8.20 -4.38
CA ALA A 51 2.92 -8.99 -3.84
C ALA A 51 3.33 -10.47 -3.79
N ALA A 52 3.29 -11.05 -2.59
CA ALA A 52 3.61 -12.44 -2.32
C ALA A 52 2.33 -13.22 -1.94
N ALA A 53 2.47 -14.49 -1.57
CA ALA A 53 1.30 -15.33 -1.24
C ALA A 53 0.52 -14.84 -0.01
N ASN A 54 1.16 -14.20 0.96
CA ASN A 54 0.54 -13.82 2.22
C ASN A 54 0.76 -12.36 2.64
N HIS A 55 1.43 -11.58 1.80
CA HIS A 55 1.73 -10.18 2.09
C HIS A 55 1.99 -9.37 0.83
N ALA A 56 1.95 -8.06 0.96
CA ALA A 56 2.46 -7.15 -0.06
C ALA A 56 3.22 -5.99 0.58
N GLN A 57 4.20 -5.50 -0.17
CA GLN A 57 4.93 -4.29 0.15
C GLN A 57 4.39 -3.14 -0.71
N ILE A 58 3.98 -2.08 -0.05
CA ILE A 58 3.41 -0.89 -0.69
C ILE A 58 4.30 0.29 -0.37
N ARG A 59 4.65 1.08 -1.38
CA ARG A 59 5.44 2.30 -1.24
C ARG A 59 4.59 3.53 -1.49
N ILE A 60 4.83 4.59 -0.73
CA ILE A 60 4.09 5.84 -0.87
C ILE A 60 4.93 6.86 -1.63
N ARG A 61 4.40 7.37 -2.73
CA ARG A 61 5.08 8.34 -3.59
C ARG A 61 4.42 9.69 -3.48
N ASN A 62 5.20 10.75 -3.28
CA ASN A 62 4.71 12.11 -3.44
C ASN A 62 4.59 12.42 -4.95
N LEU A 63 3.40 12.82 -5.38
CA LEU A 63 3.07 13.08 -6.79
C LEU A 63 3.63 14.41 -7.31
N ILE A 64 3.90 15.38 -6.43
CA ILE A 64 4.49 16.66 -6.81
C ILE A 64 6.00 16.51 -7.05
N THR A 65 6.69 15.87 -6.11
CA THR A 65 8.17 15.76 -6.11
C THR A 65 8.66 14.47 -6.77
N GLY A 66 7.77 13.49 -6.95
CA GLY A 66 8.11 12.14 -7.40
C GLY A 66 8.88 11.29 -6.39
N GLN A 67 9.19 11.83 -5.20
CA GLN A 67 10.00 11.17 -4.18
C GLN A 67 9.19 10.19 -3.34
N TRP A 68 9.87 9.19 -2.78
CA TRP A 68 9.27 8.28 -1.81
C TRP A 68 9.09 8.98 -0.47
N VAL A 69 7.89 8.88 0.08
CA VAL A 69 7.56 9.44 1.39
C VAL A 69 8.21 8.54 2.45
N PRO A 70 9.07 9.07 3.34
CA PRO A 70 9.66 8.31 4.43
C PRO A 70 8.57 7.96 5.48
N LYS A 71 8.97 7.58 6.70
CA LYS A 71 8.05 7.17 7.77
C LYS A 71 6.89 8.15 7.96
N ASN A 72 5.67 7.73 7.59
CA ASN A 72 4.46 8.53 7.63
C ASN A 72 3.25 7.64 8.00
N PRO A 73 2.38 8.08 8.91
CA PRO A 73 1.10 7.43 9.14
C PRO A 73 0.25 7.46 7.88
N VAL A 74 -0.25 6.30 7.46
CA VAL A 74 -1.06 6.15 6.25
C VAL A 74 -2.19 5.16 6.46
N ARG A 75 -3.30 5.43 5.76
CA ARG A 75 -4.36 4.47 5.55
C ARG A 75 -4.33 4.06 4.09
N VAL A 76 -4.29 2.75 3.84
CA VAL A 76 -4.29 2.18 2.50
C VAL A 76 -5.46 1.23 2.36
N SER A 77 -6.25 1.40 1.30
CA SER A 77 -7.17 0.37 0.81
C SER A 77 -6.50 -0.41 -0.30
N TRP A 78 -6.84 -1.69 -0.43
CA TRP A 78 -6.24 -2.54 -1.46
C TRP A 78 -7.21 -3.61 -1.95
N VAL A 79 -6.99 -4.04 -3.18
CA VAL A 79 -7.67 -5.17 -3.81
C VAL A 79 -6.62 -6.08 -4.46
N ALA A 80 -6.80 -7.38 -4.31
CA ALA A 80 -5.95 -8.41 -4.87
C ALA A 80 -6.83 -9.40 -5.64
N VAL A 81 -6.33 -9.87 -6.78
CA VAL A 81 -7.03 -10.77 -7.71
C VAL A 81 -6.15 -12.00 -7.94
N TRP A 82 -6.72 -13.18 -7.69
CA TRP A 82 -6.11 -14.48 -7.93
C TRP A 82 -6.84 -15.14 -9.11
N GLN A 83 -6.07 -15.78 -9.98
CA GLN A 83 -6.57 -16.66 -11.04
C GLN A 83 -6.36 -18.12 -10.63
#